data_AF-A0A1H9XFG8-F1
#
_entry.id   AF-A0A1H9XFG8-F1
#
_cell.length_a   1.000
_cell.length_b   1.000
_cell.length_c   1.000
_cell.angle_alpha   90.00
_cell.angle_beta   90.00
_cell.angle_gamma   90.00
#
_symmetry.space_group_name_H-M   'P 1'
#
loop_
_entity.id
_entity.type
_entity.pdbx_description
1 polymer ?
#
loop_
_entity_poly.entity_id
_entity_poly.type
_entity_poly.pdbx_seq_one_letter_code
_entity_poly.pdbx_strand_id
1 'polypeptide(L)'
;MFEKIGKGVLDVMENTGVQKGVSGTLKLLFPYIGIENIALDTYIYDIQNSNLPTDTKILAIFNAKKYIKGLKNQAKIAQIACNNISEDAIISEQTINEDIIDRFMDAAKYVSSEELQLLWGKVLAGEFDHPGTLPPNMIRVLTEMTPSLARAFRRICGMYITYSFFDVNEKSEYKCKVCFVPFDANIEKMSQLGLSFEVLNELETLGVIKVDSSNGYVIKGVPNREVQLILGDTFISVDTNNNDEVLVGNVMLTNVGKALADVVEIAYLDDFKGLVTNYLKKHNIVIKESS
;
A
#
# COMPACT_ATOMS: atom_id res chain seq x y z
N MET A 1 23.50 -26.49 30.25
CA MET A 1 22.09 -26.07 30.44
C MET A 1 21.56 -25.21 29.28
N PHE A 2 22.43 -24.65 28.42
CA PHE A 2 22.06 -23.82 27.27
C PHE A 2 21.72 -24.58 25.97
N GLU A 3 21.93 -25.90 25.89
CA GLU A 3 21.62 -26.68 24.67
C GLU A 3 20.17 -27.21 24.60
N LYS A 4 19.41 -27.18 25.71
CA LYS A 4 18.03 -27.71 25.74
C LYS A 4 16.96 -26.66 25.41
N ILE A 5 17.27 -25.37 25.47
CA ILE A 5 16.33 -24.29 25.15
C ILE A 5 16.24 -24.06 23.64
N GLY A 6 17.34 -24.31 22.90
CA GLY A 6 17.36 -24.18 21.43
C GLY A 6 16.50 -25.19 20.67
N LYS A 7 16.24 -26.38 21.23
CA LYS A 7 15.38 -27.39 20.59
C LYS A 7 13.88 -27.08 20.70
N GLY A 8 13.44 -26.46 21.79
CA GLY A 8 12.03 -26.09 21.98
C GLY A 8 11.56 -24.97 21.04
N VAL A 9 12.45 -24.05 20.68
CA VAL A 9 12.18 -22.94 19.76
C VAL A 9 12.13 -23.41 18.30
N LEU A 10 12.93 -24.42 17.94
CA LEU A 10 12.91 -25.04 16.61
C LEU A 10 11.67 -25.92 16.38
N ASP A 11 11.24 -26.69 17.39
CA ASP A 11 10.10 -27.63 17.26
C ASP A 11 8.72 -26.94 17.22
N VAL A 12 8.59 -25.70 17.71
CA VAL A 12 7.33 -24.93 17.61
C VAL A 12 7.20 -24.19 16.26
N MET A 13 8.29 -24.08 15.50
CA MET A 13 8.34 -23.33 14.24
C MET A 13 8.17 -24.18 12.97
N GLU A 14 8.14 -25.51 13.05
CA GLU A 14 7.93 -26.38 11.90
C GLU A 14 6.45 -26.48 11.44
N ASN A 15 5.51 -25.81 12.10
CA ASN A 15 4.06 -25.94 11.83
C ASN A 15 3.40 -24.80 11.04
N THR A 16 4.16 -23.88 10.47
CA THR A 16 3.64 -22.95 9.45
C THR A 16 4.27 -23.34 8.13
N GLY A 17 3.49 -23.95 7.23
CA GLY A 17 3.92 -24.58 5.98
C GLY A 17 4.53 -23.63 4.94
N VAL A 18 5.64 -22.98 5.29
CA VAL A 18 6.47 -22.18 4.39
C VAL A 18 7.68 -23.03 4.02
N GLN A 19 7.94 -23.15 2.72
CA GLN A 19 9.00 -24.00 2.16
C GLN A 19 10.34 -23.79 2.88
N LYS A 20 11.06 -24.89 3.15
CA LYS A 20 12.30 -24.93 3.96
C LYS A 20 13.41 -23.94 3.51
N GLY A 21 13.42 -23.49 2.25
CA GLY A 21 14.35 -22.45 1.75
C GLY A 21 13.97 -21.03 2.17
N VAL A 22 12.68 -20.68 2.07
CA VAL A 22 12.12 -19.37 2.43
C VAL A 22 12.26 -19.09 3.94
N SER A 23 12.15 -20.13 4.78
CA SER A 23 12.34 -20.02 6.23
C SER A 23 13.75 -19.60 6.65
N GLY A 24 14.79 -20.01 5.90
CA GLY A 24 16.20 -19.71 6.24
C GLY A 24 16.56 -18.24 6.01
N THR A 25 16.28 -17.73 4.81
CA THR A 25 16.55 -16.33 4.43
C THR A 25 15.72 -15.34 5.24
N LEU A 26 14.45 -15.66 5.52
CA LEU A 26 13.61 -14.79 6.36
C LEU A 26 14.10 -14.71 7.81
N LYS A 27 14.68 -15.80 8.36
CA LYS A 27 15.31 -15.77 9.69
C LYS A 27 16.56 -14.89 9.72
N LEU A 28 17.31 -14.85 8.62
CA LEU A 28 18.47 -13.97 8.49
C LEU A 28 18.05 -12.49 8.45
N LEU A 29 17.03 -12.17 7.63
CA LEU A 29 16.49 -10.82 7.51
C LEU A 29 15.83 -10.33 8.79
N PHE A 30 15.20 -11.23 9.56
CA PHE A 30 14.40 -10.90 10.73
C PHE A 30 14.82 -11.70 11.96
N PRO A 31 16.01 -11.41 12.53
CA PRO A 31 16.59 -12.18 13.64
C PRO A 31 15.78 -12.09 14.94
N TYR A 32 14.81 -11.18 15.00
CA TYR A 32 13.95 -10.97 16.16
C TYR A 32 12.67 -11.84 16.16
N ILE A 33 12.37 -12.53 15.05
CA ILE A 33 11.26 -13.48 15.02
C ILE A 33 11.58 -14.63 15.99
N GLY A 34 10.78 -14.77 17.05
CA GLY A 34 10.97 -15.80 18.07
C GLY A 34 11.72 -15.34 19.33
N ILE A 35 12.04 -14.05 19.50
CA ILE A 35 12.54 -13.55 20.78
C ILE A 35 11.43 -13.69 21.84
N GLU A 36 11.63 -14.57 22.81
CA GLU A 36 10.66 -14.90 23.86
C GLU A 36 10.58 -13.83 24.97
N ASN A 37 9.40 -13.68 25.58
CA ASN A 37 9.22 -12.83 26.78
C ASN A 37 10.16 -13.22 27.93
N ILE A 38 10.61 -14.48 27.98
CA ILE A 38 11.51 -15.01 29.01
C ILE A 38 12.86 -14.26 29.03
N ALA A 39 13.41 -13.88 27.88
CA ALA A 39 14.66 -13.13 27.81
C ALA A 39 14.52 -11.72 28.39
N LEU A 40 13.36 -11.08 28.16
CA LEU A 40 13.04 -9.77 28.74
C LEU A 40 12.89 -9.86 30.26
N ASP A 41 12.12 -10.85 30.74
CA ASP A 41 11.85 -11.00 32.15
C ASP A 41 13.14 -11.29 32.93
N THR A 42 14.04 -12.07 32.34
CA THR A 42 15.39 -12.31 32.86
C THR A 42 16.20 -11.01 32.91
N TYR A 43 16.23 -10.22 31.83
CA TYR A 43 16.95 -8.95 31.79
C TYR A 43 16.40 -7.91 32.79
N ILE A 44 15.09 -7.81 32.94
CA ILE A 44 14.45 -6.94 33.95
C ILE A 44 14.81 -7.41 35.36
N TYR A 45 14.77 -8.71 35.62
CA TYR A 45 15.15 -9.29 36.90
C TYR A 45 16.61 -8.94 37.25
N ASP A 46 17.53 -9.08 36.31
CA ASP A 46 18.94 -8.76 36.51
C ASP A 46 19.15 -7.27 36.81
N ILE A 47 18.45 -6.37 36.11
CA ILE A 47 18.50 -4.93 36.40
C ILE A 47 17.96 -4.62 37.79
N GLN A 48 16.81 -5.20 38.16
CA GLN A 48 16.18 -4.98 39.47
C GLN A 48 17.10 -5.38 40.62
N ASN A 49 17.83 -6.49 40.46
CA ASN A 49 18.74 -7.03 41.46
C ASN A 49 20.19 -6.49 41.37
N SER A 50 20.49 -5.62 40.41
CA SER A 50 21.82 -5.00 40.27
C SER A 50 22.13 -3.97 41.37
N ASN A 51 23.39 -3.56 41.48
CA ASN A 51 23.83 -2.49 42.38
C ASN A 51 23.71 -1.08 41.77
N LEU A 52 22.97 -0.92 40.66
CA LEU A 52 22.78 0.37 40.01
C LEU A 52 21.94 1.33 40.88
N PRO A 53 22.14 2.66 40.76
CA PRO A 53 21.25 3.64 41.36
C PRO A 53 19.79 3.45 40.88
N THR A 54 18.82 3.79 41.72
CA THR A 54 17.39 3.61 41.45
C THR A 54 16.97 4.25 40.12
N ASP A 55 17.37 5.49 39.86
CA ASP A 55 17.02 6.19 38.62
C ASP A 55 17.61 5.51 37.38
N THR A 56 18.82 4.96 37.51
CA THR A 56 19.47 4.18 36.44
C THR A 56 18.73 2.87 36.17
N LYS A 57 18.27 2.18 37.22
CA LYS A 57 17.43 0.98 37.07
C LYS A 57 16.12 1.30 36.34
N ILE A 58 15.46 2.39 36.72
CA ILE A 58 14.21 2.84 36.09
C ILE A 58 14.42 3.12 34.60
N LEU A 59 15.47 3.90 34.26
CA LEU A 59 15.80 4.22 32.87
C LEU A 59 16.14 2.96 32.05
N ALA A 60 16.93 2.04 32.63
CA ALA A 60 17.29 0.79 31.97
C ALA A 60 16.06 -0.09 31.68
N ILE A 61 15.16 -0.26 32.67
CA ILE A 61 13.92 -1.02 32.49
C ILE A 61 13.01 -0.34 31.44
N PHE A 62 12.89 0.99 31.47
CA PHE A 62 12.09 1.72 30.49
C PHE A 62 12.61 1.53 29.06
N ASN A 63 13.93 1.65 28.86
CA ASN A 63 14.58 1.43 27.57
C ASN A 63 14.41 -0.02 27.09
N ALA A 64 14.54 -1.00 28.00
CA ALA A 64 14.32 -2.42 27.69
C ALA A 64 12.89 -2.67 27.17
N LYS A 65 11.89 -2.15 27.91
CA LYS A 65 10.48 -2.28 27.52
C LYS A 65 10.20 -1.61 26.18
N LYS A 66 10.75 -0.42 25.93
CA LYS A 66 10.61 0.28 24.65
C LYS A 66 11.23 -0.52 23.51
N TYR A 67 12.44 -1.03 23.70
CA TYR A 67 13.17 -1.82 22.71
C TYR A 67 12.36 -3.08 22.33
N ILE A 68 11.85 -3.81 23.32
CA ILE A 68 11.10 -5.05 23.07
C ILE A 68 9.71 -4.80 22.51
N LYS A 69 9.05 -3.70 22.88
CA LYS A 69 7.84 -3.28 22.16
C LYS A 69 8.15 -3.09 20.67
N GLY A 70 9.28 -2.45 20.36
CA GLY A 70 9.76 -2.30 18.99
C GLY A 70 9.97 -3.63 18.27
N LEU A 71 10.70 -4.56 18.90
CA LEU A 71 10.93 -5.91 18.36
C LEU A 71 9.63 -6.67 18.13
N LYS A 72 8.65 -6.56 19.04
CA LYS A 72 7.33 -7.20 18.87
C LYS A 72 6.58 -6.66 17.66
N ASN A 73 6.60 -5.33 17.45
CA ASN A 73 5.97 -4.71 16.30
C ASN A 73 6.64 -5.18 14.99
N GLN A 74 7.98 -5.16 14.96
CA GLN A 74 8.76 -5.65 13.82
C GLN A 74 8.49 -7.12 13.53
N ALA A 75 8.52 -7.99 14.56
CA ALA A 75 8.23 -9.42 14.45
C ALA A 75 6.83 -9.66 13.88
N LYS A 76 5.84 -8.90 14.34
CA LYS A 76 4.46 -9.03 13.87
C LYS A 76 4.32 -8.62 12.41
N ILE A 77 4.92 -7.50 12.01
CA ILE A 77 4.89 -7.02 10.61
C ILE A 77 5.60 -8.00 9.69
N ALA A 78 6.78 -8.49 10.09
CA ALA A 78 7.51 -9.51 9.33
C ALA A 78 6.67 -10.80 9.20
N GLN A 79 6.03 -11.27 10.28
CA GLN A 79 5.15 -12.43 10.22
C GLN A 79 3.96 -12.23 9.27
N ILE A 80 3.35 -11.04 9.29
CA ILE A 80 2.26 -10.70 8.36
C ILE A 80 2.78 -10.74 6.93
N ALA A 81 3.95 -10.16 6.67
CA ALA A 81 4.57 -10.22 5.34
C ALA A 81 4.75 -11.67 4.89
N CYS A 82 5.40 -12.51 5.69
CA CYS A 82 5.61 -13.93 5.40
C CYS A 82 4.30 -14.68 5.07
N ASN A 83 3.20 -14.33 5.73
CA ASN A 83 1.90 -14.96 5.52
C ASN A 83 1.15 -14.44 4.28
N ASN A 84 1.59 -13.33 3.67
CA ASN A 84 0.96 -12.68 2.52
C ASN A 84 1.83 -12.72 1.26
N ILE A 85 3.00 -13.36 1.31
CA ILE A 85 3.86 -13.62 0.14
C ILE A 85 3.20 -14.70 -0.73
N SER A 86 3.31 -14.55 -2.04
CA SER A 86 2.85 -15.53 -3.03
C SER A 86 3.58 -16.87 -2.88
N GLU A 87 2.88 -17.99 -3.13
CA GLU A 87 3.49 -19.33 -3.11
C GLU A 87 4.64 -19.47 -4.13
N ASP A 88 4.60 -18.68 -5.21
CA ASP A 88 5.59 -18.68 -6.29
C ASP A 88 6.74 -17.68 -6.08
N ALA A 89 6.77 -16.97 -4.94
CA ALA A 89 7.79 -15.95 -4.69
C ALA A 89 9.19 -16.58 -4.56
N ILE A 90 10.14 -16.09 -5.36
CA ILE A 90 11.55 -16.50 -5.31
C ILE A 90 12.33 -15.48 -4.50
N ILE A 91 12.45 -15.75 -3.20
CA ILE A 91 13.19 -14.90 -2.26
C ILE A 91 14.66 -15.29 -2.31
N SER A 92 15.53 -14.37 -2.76
CA SER A 92 16.99 -14.54 -2.67
C SER A 92 17.66 -13.27 -2.16
N GLU A 93 18.72 -13.43 -1.36
CA GLU A 93 19.52 -12.33 -0.80
C GLU A 93 20.07 -11.38 -1.88
N GLN A 94 20.28 -11.88 -3.10
CA GLN A 94 20.82 -11.11 -4.22
C GLN A 94 19.81 -10.17 -4.85
N THR A 95 18.52 -10.38 -4.62
CA THR A 95 17.43 -9.62 -5.23
C THR A 95 16.83 -8.58 -4.30
N ILE A 96 17.02 -8.74 -2.98
CA ILE A 96 16.44 -7.87 -1.96
C ILE A 96 17.43 -6.77 -1.58
N ASN A 97 16.94 -5.54 -1.52
CA ASN A 97 17.74 -4.43 -1.03
C ASN A 97 17.69 -4.38 0.51
N GLU A 98 18.73 -4.93 1.16
CA GLU A 98 18.84 -4.97 2.63
C GLU A 98 18.70 -3.59 3.27
N ASP A 99 19.29 -2.54 2.70
CA ASP A 99 19.18 -1.17 3.24
C ASP A 99 17.73 -0.67 3.27
N ILE A 100 16.91 -1.04 2.28
CA ILE A 100 15.48 -0.70 2.25
C ILE A 100 14.75 -1.46 3.35
N ILE A 101 15.03 -2.76 3.50
CA ILE A 101 14.41 -3.60 4.54
C ILE A 101 14.78 -3.08 5.93
N ASP A 102 16.04 -2.73 6.18
CA ASP A 102 16.52 -2.20 7.45
C ASP A 102 15.83 -0.89 7.80
N ARG A 103 15.76 0.07 6.87
CA ARG A 103 15.02 1.32 7.08
C ARG A 103 13.54 1.07 7.33
N PHE A 104 12.94 0.14 6.60
CA PHE A 104 11.54 -0.21 6.76
C PHE A 104 11.28 -0.79 8.15
N MET A 105 12.10 -1.73 8.59
CA MET A 105 11.98 -2.33 9.92
C MET A 105 12.30 -1.33 11.03
N ASP A 106 13.26 -0.43 10.85
CA ASP A 106 13.55 0.62 11.85
C ASP A 106 12.34 1.53 12.07
N ALA A 107 11.61 1.88 11.01
CA ALA A 107 10.37 2.64 11.13
C ALA A 107 9.23 1.80 11.73
N ALA A 108 9.14 0.52 11.35
CA ALA A 108 8.10 -0.43 11.80
C ALA A 108 8.07 -0.62 13.33
N LYS A 109 9.19 -0.40 14.03
CA LYS A 109 9.26 -0.51 15.51
C LYS A 109 8.26 0.39 16.24
N TYR A 110 7.80 1.45 15.61
CA TYR A 110 6.82 2.38 16.18
C TYR A 110 5.35 2.03 15.85
N VAL A 111 5.11 1.04 14.99
CA VAL A 111 3.78 0.70 14.49
C VAL A 111 3.11 -0.34 15.40
N SER A 112 2.23 0.13 16.29
CA SER A 112 1.56 -0.74 17.28
C SER A 112 0.08 -1.03 17.02
N SER A 113 -0.55 -0.34 16.06
CA SER A 113 -1.95 -0.62 15.67
C SER A 113 -2.00 -1.87 14.80
N GLU A 114 -2.88 -2.82 15.09
CA GLU A 114 -3.03 -4.06 14.31
C GLU A 114 -3.36 -3.78 12.83
N GLU A 115 -4.23 -2.79 12.56
CA GLU A 115 -4.57 -2.38 11.20
C GLU A 115 -3.35 -1.85 10.44
N LEU A 116 -2.52 -1.03 11.10
CA LEU A 116 -1.30 -0.51 10.49
C LEU A 116 -0.25 -1.62 10.34
N GLN A 117 -0.13 -2.53 11.30
CA GLN A 117 0.76 -3.68 11.18
C GLN A 117 0.37 -4.56 10.00
N LEU A 118 -0.94 -4.75 9.76
CA LEU A 118 -1.44 -5.46 8.59
C LEU A 118 -1.07 -4.77 7.28
N LEU A 119 -1.28 -3.45 7.21
CA LEU A 119 -0.90 -2.66 6.03
C LEU A 119 0.60 -2.74 5.76
N TRP A 120 1.43 -2.48 6.77
CA TRP A 120 2.89 -2.53 6.66
C TRP A 120 3.37 -3.93 6.25
N GLY A 121 2.80 -4.99 6.82
CA GLY A 121 3.14 -6.36 6.45
C GLY A 121 2.80 -6.68 5.00
N LYS A 122 1.64 -6.23 4.49
CA LYS A 122 1.28 -6.41 3.06
C LYS A 122 2.18 -5.61 2.12
N VAL A 123 2.54 -4.37 2.47
CA VAL A 123 3.51 -3.57 1.70
C VAL A 123 4.85 -4.29 1.60
N LEU A 124 5.32 -4.85 2.73
CA LEU A 124 6.56 -5.60 2.79
C LEU A 124 6.49 -6.92 2.00
N ALA A 125 5.35 -7.62 2.02
CA ALA A 125 5.13 -8.82 1.19
C ALA A 125 5.28 -8.49 -0.30
N GLY A 126 4.78 -7.34 -0.76
CA GLY A 126 4.90 -6.91 -2.15
C GLY A 126 6.37 -6.76 -2.62
N GLU A 127 7.26 -6.31 -1.73
CA GLU A 127 8.70 -6.26 -2.02
C GLU A 127 9.33 -7.66 -2.15
N PHE A 128 8.82 -8.64 -1.41
CA PHE A 128 9.28 -10.02 -1.53
C PHE A 128 8.73 -10.73 -2.76
N ASP A 129 7.49 -10.46 -3.13
CA ASP A 129 6.89 -10.98 -4.37
C ASP A 129 7.54 -10.36 -5.61
N HIS A 130 7.83 -9.06 -5.55
CA HIS A 130 8.40 -8.29 -6.65
C HIS A 130 9.55 -7.41 -6.14
N PRO A 131 10.77 -7.96 -6.01
CA PRO A 131 11.93 -7.22 -5.51
C PRO A 131 12.20 -5.94 -6.30
N GLY A 132 12.52 -4.86 -5.59
CA GLY A 132 12.79 -3.54 -6.16
C GLY A 132 11.55 -2.72 -6.51
N THR A 133 10.35 -3.16 -6.12
CA THR A 133 9.11 -2.42 -6.37
C THR A 133 8.72 -1.48 -5.23
N LEU A 134 9.26 -1.67 -4.03
CA LEU A 134 9.03 -0.83 -2.87
C LEU A 134 9.67 0.56 -3.07
N PRO A 135 8.87 1.63 -3.23
CA PRO A 135 9.44 2.94 -3.49
C PRO A 135 10.18 3.49 -2.25
N PRO A 136 11.31 4.21 -2.43
CA PRO A 136 12.12 4.68 -1.30
C PRO A 136 11.38 5.56 -0.28
N ASN A 137 10.41 6.34 -0.74
CA ASN A 137 9.60 7.23 0.10
C ASN A 137 8.37 6.55 0.73
N MET A 138 8.13 5.25 0.49
CA MET A 138 7.02 4.50 1.09
C MET A 138 7.01 4.59 2.62
N ILE A 139 8.19 4.47 3.25
CA ILE A 139 8.35 4.52 4.71
C ILE A 139 7.81 5.85 5.25
N ARG A 140 8.23 6.97 4.65
CA ARG A 140 7.76 8.31 5.02
C ARG A 140 6.23 8.38 4.88
N VAL A 141 5.70 7.94 3.75
CA VAL A 141 4.26 7.94 3.49
C VAL A 141 3.50 7.17 4.55
N LEU A 142 3.92 5.94 4.85
CA LEU A 142 3.26 5.11 5.86
C LEU A 142 3.32 5.72 7.27
N THR A 143 4.39 6.44 7.61
CA THR A 143 4.53 7.09 8.93
C THR A 143 3.76 8.40 9.05
N GLU A 144 3.60 9.15 7.95
CA GLU A 144 2.93 10.45 7.93
C GLU A 144 1.44 10.36 7.56
N MET A 145 0.98 9.22 7.04
CA MET A 145 -0.41 8.98 6.65
C MET A 145 -1.33 9.05 7.88
N THR A 146 -2.18 10.07 7.94
CA THR A 146 -3.19 10.20 8.99
C THR A 146 -4.41 9.31 8.68
N PRO A 147 -5.24 8.96 9.69
CA PRO A 147 -6.47 8.19 9.45
C PRO A 147 -7.45 8.84 8.47
N SER A 148 -7.52 10.18 8.41
CA SER A 148 -8.37 10.89 7.44
C SER A 148 -7.83 10.73 6.02
N LEU A 149 -6.51 10.93 5.82
CA LEU A 149 -5.86 10.75 4.52
C LEU A 149 -5.95 9.29 4.05
N ALA A 150 -5.77 8.32 4.94
CA ALA A 150 -5.92 6.90 4.61
C ALA A 150 -7.34 6.59 4.09
N ARG A 151 -8.39 7.10 4.76
CA ARG A 151 -9.79 6.92 4.29
C ARG A 151 -10.05 7.61 2.95
N ALA A 152 -9.50 8.80 2.74
CA ALA A 152 -9.60 9.50 1.46
C ALA A 152 -8.91 8.71 0.34
N PHE A 153 -7.68 8.24 0.58
CA PHE A 153 -6.93 7.42 -0.36
C PHE A 153 -7.65 6.11 -0.70
N ARG A 154 -8.21 5.41 0.30
CA ARG A 154 -9.05 4.21 0.09
C ARG A 154 -10.22 4.44 -0.87
N ARG A 155 -10.86 5.60 -0.77
CA ARG A 155 -11.95 5.98 -1.70
C ARG A 155 -11.42 6.25 -3.09
N ILE A 156 -10.29 6.95 -3.22
CA ILE A 156 -9.63 7.17 -4.51
C ILE A 156 -9.30 5.82 -5.18
N CYS A 157 -8.75 4.85 -4.45
CA CYS A 157 -8.47 3.52 -4.98
C CYS A 157 -9.73 2.77 -5.45
N GLY A 158 -10.89 3.06 -4.87
CA GLY A 158 -12.19 2.52 -5.30
C GLY A 158 -12.79 3.21 -6.52
N MET A 159 -12.28 4.39 -6.90
CA MET A 159 -12.75 5.16 -8.05
C MET A 159 -11.96 4.75 -9.30
N TYR A 160 -12.44 3.72 -10.01
CA TYR A 160 -11.81 3.26 -11.24
C TYR A 160 -12.80 3.03 -12.37
N ILE A 161 -12.34 3.32 -13.59
CA ILE A 161 -12.99 2.91 -14.84
C ILE A 161 -12.07 1.96 -15.59
N THR A 162 -12.61 1.29 -16.60
CA THR A 162 -11.80 0.56 -17.57
C THR A 162 -11.97 1.22 -18.93
N TYR A 163 -10.87 1.61 -19.57
CA TYR A 163 -10.89 1.92 -20.99
C TYR A 163 -10.64 0.66 -21.79
N SER A 164 -11.41 0.46 -22.86
CA SER A 164 -11.09 -0.47 -23.93
C SER A 164 -10.76 0.31 -25.20
N PHE A 165 -9.61 0.00 -25.77
CA PHE A 165 -9.09 0.59 -26.99
C PHE A 165 -9.10 -0.47 -28.09
N PHE A 166 -9.81 -0.20 -29.17
CA PHE A 166 -9.89 -1.09 -30.33
C PHE A 166 -9.11 -0.51 -31.49
N ASP A 167 -8.09 -1.23 -31.94
CA ASP A 167 -7.41 -0.88 -33.17
C ASP A 167 -8.29 -1.26 -34.37
N VAL A 168 -8.70 -0.25 -35.14
CA VAL A 168 -9.58 -0.42 -36.31
C VAL A 168 -8.92 -1.28 -37.39
N ASN A 169 -7.58 -1.32 -37.43
CA ASN A 169 -6.81 -2.05 -38.44
C ASN A 169 -6.40 -3.44 -37.96
N GLU A 170 -5.97 -3.56 -36.70
CA GLU A 170 -5.35 -4.79 -36.19
C GLU A 170 -6.33 -5.75 -35.50
N LYS A 171 -7.60 -5.34 -35.31
CA LYS A 171 -8.61 -6.10 -34.55
C LYS A 171 -8.12 -6.54 -33.17
N SER A 172 -7.21 -5.76 -32.58
CA SER A 172 -6.68 -5.99 -31.24
C SER A 172 -7.42 -5.10 -30.25
N GLU A 173 -7.73 -5.67 -29.08
CA GLU A 173 -8.34 -4.96 -27.96
C GLU A 173 -7.30 -4.81 -26.86
N TYR A 174 -7.07 -3.58 -26.41
CA TYR A 174 -6.28 -3.29 -25.22
C TYR A 174 -7.17 -2.68 -24.14
N LYS A 175 -7.19 -3.28 -22.95
CA LYS A 175 -7.91 -2.75 -21.80
C LYS A 175 -6.94 -2.17 -20.79
N CYS A 176 -7.27 -1.00 -20.24
CA CYS A 176 -6.56 -0.46 -19.09
C CYS A 176 -7.52 -0.02 -18.00
N LYS A 177 -7.19 -0.39 -16.75
CA LYS A 177 -7.87 0.11 -15.56
C LYS A 177 -7.26 1.45 -15.19
N VAL A 178 -8.11 2.44 -14.95
CA VAL A 178 -7.70 3.82 -14.67
C VAL A 178 -8.33 4.28 -13.38
N CYS A 179 -7.50 4.76 -12.44
CA CYS A 179 -7.97 5.54 -11.30
C CYS A 179 -8.57 6.84 -11.83
N PHE A 180 -9.88 7.01 -11.69
CA PHE A 180 -10.63 8.08 -12.32
C PHE A 180 -11.41 8.86 -11.27
N VAL A 181 -10.83 9.97 -10.82
CA VAL A 181 -11.46 10.86 -9.83
C VAL A 181 -12.06 12.06 -10.56
N PRO A 182 -13.39 12.11 -10.76
CA PRO A 182 -14.08 13.18 -11.49
C PRO A 182 -14.32 14.42 -10.59
N PHE A 183 -13.26 15.07 -10.13
CA PHE A 183 -13.33 16.10 -9.07
C PHE A 183 -13.98 17.41 -9.53
N ASP A 184 -13.49 17.99 -10.62
CA ASP A 184 -13.79 19.37 -11.04
C ASP A 184 -15.27 19.59 -11.44
N ALA A 185 -16.00 18.52 -11.77
CA ALA A 185 -17.43 18.52 -12.06
C ALA A 185 -18.30 18.18 -10.84
N ASN A 186 -17.70 17.78 -9.72
CA ASN A 186 -18.41 17.22 -8.58
C ASN A 186 -17.91 17.75 -7.22
N ILE A 187 -17.39 18.99 -7.17
CA ILE A 187 -16.69 19.56 -5.99
C ILE A 187 -17.46 19.37 -4.68
N GLU A 188 -18.76 19.74 -4.64
CA GLU A 188 -19.58 19.61 -3.42
C GLU A 188 -19.75 18.14 -2.99
N LYS A 189 -20.03 17.26 -3.94
CA LYS A 189 -20.23 15.84 -3.66
C LYS A 189 -18.92 15.16 -3.25
N MET A 190 -17.79 15.55 -3.85
CA MET A 190 -16.46 15.08 -3.47
C MET A 190 -16.11 15.52 -2.04
N SER A 191 -16.42 16.77 -1.68
CA SER A 191 -16.25 17.25 -0.30
C SER A 191 -17.05 16.42 0.71
N GLN A 192 -18.31 16.09 0.41
CA GLN A 192 -19.14 15.21 1.25
C GLN A 192 -18.56 13.79 1.40
N LEU A 193 -17.82 13.31 0.39
CA LEU A 193 -17.13 12.02 0.42
C LEU A 193 -15.79 12.08 1.17
N GLY A 194 -15.40 13.24 1.69
CA GLY A 194 -14.11 13.48 2.35
C GLY A 194 -12.96 13.66 1.36
N LEU A 195 -13.25 14.08 0.14
CA LEU A 195 -12.29 14.36 -0.94
C LEU A 195 -12.36 15.85 -1.32
N SER A 196 -12.15 16.74 -0.35
CA SER A 196 -12.05 18.18 -0.62
C SER A 196 -10.75 18.52 -1.33
N PHE A 197 -10.67 19.74 -1.90
CA PHE A 197 -9.45 20.23 -2.54
C PHE A 197 -8.23 20.19 -1.59
N GLU A 198 -8.44 20.56 -0.32
CA GLU A 198 -7.40 20.54 0.72
C GLU A 198 -6.89 19.12 0.97
N VAL A 199 -7.81 18.15 1.09
CA VAL A 199 -7.44 16.74 1.30
C VAL A 199 -6.68 16.18 0.10
N LEU A 200 -7.09 16.52 -1.12
CA LEU A 200 -6.37 16.09 -2.33
C LEU A 200 -4.95 16.68 -2.38
N ASN A 201 -4.77 17.95 -2.00
CA ASN A 201 -3.45 18.58 -1.94
C ASN A 201 -2.57 18.00 -0.83
N GLU A 202 -3.16 17.62 0.32
CA GLU A 202 -2.42 16.93 1.38
C GLU A 202 -1.95 15.54 0.91
N LEU A 203 -2.79 14.78 0.21
CA LEU A 203 -2.39 13.49 -0.39
C LEU A 203 -1.31 13.66 -1.47
N GLU A 204 -1.37 14.73 -2.28
CA GLU A 204 -0.32 15.06 -3.25
C GLU A 204 1.00 15.44 -2.55
N THR A 205 0.93 16.22 -1.46
CA THR A 205 2.10 16.62 -0.66
C THR A 205 2.74 15.43 0.05
N LEU A 206 1.91 14.49 0.52
CA LEU A 206 2.36 13.20 1.03
C LEU A 206 3.06 12.38 -0.06
N GLY A 207 2.69 12.60 -1.33
CA GLY A 207 3.34 12.00 -2.49
C GLY A 207 2.69 10.71 -2.97
N VAL A 208 1.43 10.44 -2.59
CA VAL A 208 0.67 9.25 -3.04
C VAL A 208 -0.11 9.50 -4.33
N ILE A 209 -0.44 10.76 -4.62
CA ILE A 209 -1.16 11.15 -5.84
C ILE A 209 -0.56 12.39 -6.50
N LYS A 210 -1.01 12.67 -7.73
CA LYS A 210 -0.87 13.94 -8.43
C LYS A 210 -2.26 14.48 -8.74
N VAL A 211 -2.44 15.79 -8.63
CA VAL A 211 -3.75 16.44 -8.78
C VAL A 211 -3.69 17.55 -9.83
N ASP A 212 -4.61 17.51 -10.78
CA ASP A 212 -4.98 18.66 -11.60
C ASP A 212 -6.47 18.93 -11.37
N SER A 213 -6.74 19.88 -10.48
CA SER A 213 -8.09 20.23 -10.04
C SER A 213 -8.88 21.06 -11.06
N SER A 214 -8.24 21.51 -12.15
CA SER A 214 -8.85 22.41 -13.13
C SER A 214 -9.31 21.65 -14.37
N ASN A 215 -8.38 20.95 -15.04
CA ASN A 215 -8.66 20.27 -16.31
C ASN A 215 -8.57 18.75 -16.17
N GLY A 216 -7.79 18.28 -15.20
CA GLY A 216 -7.46 16.87 -15.06
C GLY A 216 -6.44 16.38 -16.09
N TYR A 217 -6.25 15.07 -16.11
CA TYR A 217 -5.23 14.40 -16.91
C TYR A 217 -5.82 13.75 -18.15
N VAL A 218 -4.98 13.54 -19.15
CA VAL A 218 -5.32 12.83 -20.39
C VAL A 218 -4.27 11.76 -20.71
N ILE A 219 -4.71 10.65 -21.28
CA ILE A 219 -3.85 9.72 -22.02
C ILE A 219 -3.76 10.25 -23.44
N LYS A 220 -2.53 10.51 -23.91
CA LYS A 220 -2.24 10.93 -25.29
C LYS A 220 -1.83 9.73 -26.14
N GLY A 221 -1.86 9.90 -27.46
CA GLY A 221 -1.32 8.91 -28.39
C GLY A 221 -2.28 7.74 -28.61
N VAL A 222 -3.56 8.06 -28.78
CA VAL A 222 -4.63 7.11 -29.11
C VAL A 222 -5.11 7.26 -30.58
N PRO A 223 -4.20 7.36 -31.59
CA PRO A 223 -4.63 7.55 -32.97
C PRO A 223 -5.33 6.31 -33.51
N ASN A 224 -6.36 6.52 -34.34
CA ASN A 224 -7.08 5.46 -35.06
C ASN A 224 -7.68 4.35 -34.17
N ARG A 225 -8.00 4.66 -32.92
CA ARG A 225 -8.60 3.71 -31.98
C ARG A 225 -10.02 4.12 -31.63
N GLU A 226 -10.96 3.19 -31.70
CA GLU A 226 -12.25 3.37 -31.04
C GLU A 226 -12.05 3.16 -29.55
N VAL A 227 -12.55 4.11 -28.73
CA VAL A 227 -12.39 4.08 -27.28
C VAL A 227 -13.75 3.87 -26.63
N GLN A 228 -13.83 2.88 -25.75
CA GLN A 228 -14.99 2.66 -24.89
C GLN A 228 -14.58 2.78 -23.43
N LEU A 229 -15.31 3.59 -22.69
CA LEU A 229 -15.27 3.60 -21.23
C LEU A 229 -16.27 2.57 -20.71
N ILE A 230 -15.78 1.66 -19.87
CA ILE A 230 -16.55 0.61 -19.22
C ILE A 230 -16.66 0.93 -17.74
N LEU A 231 -17.89 1.00 -17.25
CA LEU A 231 -18.21 1.23 -15.84
C LEU A 231 -19.33 0.29 -15.38
N GLY A 232 -18.96 -0.77 -14.67
CA GLY A 232 -19.88 -1.87 -14.38
C GLY A 232 -20.42 -2.45 -15.69
N ASP A 233 -21.74 -2.50 -15.81
CA ASP A 233 -22.44 -2.96 -17.01
C ASP A 233 -22.69 -1.84 -18.05
N THR A 234 -22.19 -0.62 -17.81
CA THR A 234 -22.37 0.51 -18.73
C THR A 234 -21.16 0.65 -19.66
N PHE A 235 -21.44 0.79 -20.95
CA PHE A 235 -20.47 1.07 -22.00
C PHE A 235 -20.73 2.46 -22.60
N ILE A 236 -19.71 3.32 -22.60
CA ILE A 236 -19.77 4.68 -23.13
C ILE A 236 -18.74 4.81 -24.24
N SER A 237 -19.18 5.02 -25.48
CA SER A 237 -18.28 5.39 -26.57
C SER A 237 -17.69 6.77 -26.31
N VAL A 238 -16.36 6.88 -26.35
CA VAL A 238 -15.64 8.14 -26.17
C VAL A 238 -15.13 8.59 -27.53
N ASP A 239 -15.59 9.76 -27.97
CA ASP A 239 -15.04 10.43 -29.15
C ASP A 239 -13.76 11.16 -28.74
N THR A 240 -12.64 10.83 -29.38
CA THR A 240 -11.33 11.45 -29.12
C THR A 240 -11.16 12.82 -29.80
N ASN A 241 -12.21 13.35 -30.45
CA ASN A 241 -12.30 14.72 -30.99
C ASN A 241 -11.03 15.18 -31.76
N ASN A 242 -10.42 14.28 -32.54
CA ASN A 242 -9.21 14.50 -33.35
C ASN A 242 -7.91 14.87 -32.61
N ASN A 243 -7.90 14.95 -31.28
CA ASN A 243 -6.70 15.25 -30.49
C ASN A 243 -5.96 13.99 -30.01
N ASP A 244 -6.45 12.79 -30.35
CA ASP A 244 -5.89 11.50 -29.93
C ASP A 244 -5.70 11.39 -28.41
N GLU A 245 -6.63 11.99 -27.66
CA GLU A 245 -6.60 12.14 -26.20
C GLU A 245 -7.85 11.55 -25.55
N VAL A 246 -7.65 10.94 -24.38
CA VAL A 246 -8.72 10.36 -23.54
C VAL A 246 -8.59 10.89 -22.12
N LEU A 247 -9.68 11.39 -21.55
CA LEU A 247 -9.72 11.92 -20.18
C LEU A 247 -9.40 10.84 -19.13
N VAL A 248 -8.77 11.22 -18.02
CA VAL A 248 -8.33 10.31 -16.94
C VAL A 248 -8.87 10.78 -15.58
N GLY A 249 -9.64 11.86 -15.56
CA GLY A 249 -10.07 12.51 -14.32
C GLY A 249 -8.98 13.41 -13.74
N ASN A 250 -9.17 13.87 -12.52
CA ASN A 250 -8.34 14.91 -11.89
C ASN A 250 -7.18 14.37 -11.04
N VAL A 251 -7.03 13.05 -10.91
CA VAL A 251 -6.06 12.42 -10.01
C VAL A 251 -5.32 11.30 -10.71
N MET A 252 -3.99 11.27 -10.53
CA MET A 252 -3.14 10.14 -10.91
C MET A 252 -2.44 9.57 -9.69
N LEU A 253 -2.30 8.24 -9.60
CA LEU A 253 -1.48 7.61 -8.57
C LEU A 253 0.01 7.77 -8.90
N THR A 254 0.81 8.15 -7.90
CA THR A 254 2.28 8.07 -7.99
C THR A 254 2.72 6.60 -7.90
N ASN A 255 4.02 6.32 -8.06
CA ASN A 255 4.53 4.96 -7.85
C ASN A 255 4.23 4.45 -6.43
N VAL A 256 4.31 5.32 -5.40
CA VAL A 256 3.89 4.99 -4.04
C VAL A 256 2.40 4.72 -3.96
N GLY A 257 1.59 5.58 -4.58
CA GLY A 257 0.15 5.40 -4.64
C GLY A 257 -0.25 4.07 -5.27
N LYS A 258 0.40 3.67 -6.37
CA LYS A 258 0.15 2.39 -7.03
C LYS A 258 0.48 1.21 -6.11
N ALA A 259 1.69 1.19 -5.55
CA ALA A 259 2.09 0.13 -4.62
C ALA A 259 1.19 0.04 -3.38
N LEU A 260 0.70 1.17 -2.85
CA LEU A 260 -0.29 1.17 -1.77
C LEU A 260 -1.67 0.70 -2.21
N ALA A 261 -2.11 1.08 -3.40
CA ALA A 261 -3.44 0.71 -3.90
C ALA A 261 -3.60 -0.81 -4.04
N ASP A 262 -2.52 -1.55 -4.29
CA ASP A 262 -2.53 -3.01 -4.43
C ASP A 262 -2.77 -3.74 -3.11
N VAL A 263 -2.45 -3.12 -1.97
CA VAL A 263 -2.54 -3.74 -0.63
C VAL A 263 -3.69 -3.21 0.22
N VAL A 264 -4.29 -2.09 -0.21
CA VAL A 264 -5.34 -1.38 0.52
C VAL A 264 -6.72 -1.92 0.15
N GLU A 265 -7.57 -2.09 1.14
CA GLU A 265 -8.99 -2.40 0.93
C GLU A 265 -9.73 -1.21 0.31
N ILE A 266 -10.24 -1.42 -0.90
CA ILE A 266 -11.02 -0.43 -1.64
C ILE A 266 -12.38 -0.16 -1.00
N ALA A 267 -12.81 1.10 -1.05
CA ALA A 267 -14.15 1.51 -0.65
C ALA A 267 -14.98 1.82 -1.91
N TYR A 268 -15.97 0.99 -2.19
CA TYR A 268 -16.91 1.20 -3.30
C TYR A 268 -17.84 2.39 -3.03
N LEU A 269 -18.36 2.97 -4.10
CA LEU A 269 -19.09 4.23 -4.06
C LEU A 269 -20.40 4.11 -4.85
N ASP A 270 -21.53 4.25 -4.15
CA ASP A 270 -22.86 3.92 -4.67
C ASP A 270 -23.26 4.70 -5.93
N ASP A 271 -22.85 5.97 -6.04
CA ASP A 271 -23.19 6.86 -7.17
C ASP A 271 -21.96 7.21 -8.03
N PHE A 272 -21.01 6.28 -8.18
CA PHE A 272 -19.82 6.55 -8.99
C PHE A 272 -20.16 6.81 -10.47
N LYS A 273 -21.16 6.14 -11.03
CA LYS A 273 -21.65 6.38 -12.40
C LYS A 273 -22.17 7.79 -12.61
N GLY A 274 -22.93 8.34 -11.66
CA GLY A 274 -23.42 9.72 -11.75
C GLY A 274 -22.27 10.72 -11.79
N LEU A 275 -21.27 10.53 -10.92
CA LEU A 275 -20.08 11.39 -10.85
C LEU A 275 -19.27 11.40 -12.15
N VAL A 276 -19.01 10.22 -12.73
CA VAL A 276 -18.30 10.08 -14.01
C VAL A 276 -19.10 10.74 -15.13
N THR A 277 -20.41 10.50 -15.18
CA THR A 277 -21.31 11.07 -16.19
C THR A 277 -21.30 12.61 -16.15
N ASN A 278 -21.36 13.22 -14.97
CA ASN A 278 -21.29 14.68 -14.81
C ASN A 278 -19.96 15.24 -15.32
N TYR A 279 -18.86 14.56 -15.03
CA TYR A 279 -17.53 14.94 -15.49
C TYR A 279 -17.41 14.88 -17.02
N LEU A 280 -17.82 13.77 -17.63
CA LEU A 280 -17.79 13.64 -19.09
C LEU A 280 -18.64 14.72 -19.78
N LYS A 281 -19.82 15.05 -19.24
CA LYS A 281 -20.68 16.13 -19.76
C LYS A 281 -20.01 17.50 -19.64
N LYS A 282 -19.38 17.81 -18.50
CA LYS A 282 -18.65 19.07 -18.30
C LYS A 282 -17.54 19.25 -19.34
N HIS A 283 -16.86 18.15 -19.70
CA HIS A 283 -15.77 18.12 -20.67
C HIS A 283 -16.24 17.87 -22.12
N ASN A 284 -17.54 18.06 -22.41
CA ASN A 284 -18.15 17.96 -23.75
C ASN A 284 -17.95 16.59 -24.43
N ILE A 285 -17.84 15.50 -23.66
CA ILE A 285 -17.81 14.14 -24.20
C ILE A 285 -19.23 13.65 -24.42
N VAL A 286 -19.53 13.22 -25.64
CA VAL A 286 -20.85 12.69 -26.01
C VAL A 286 -21.00 11.27 -25.45
N ILE A 287 -22.01 11.07 -24.60
CA ILE A 287 -22.33 9.77 -24.03
C ILE A 287 -23.35 9.07 -24.93
N LYS A 288 -22.93 7.99 -25.58
CA LYS A 288 -23.84 7.04 -26.25
C LYS A 288 -23.89 5.77 -25.40
N GLU A 289 -24.99 5.54 -24.70
CA GLU A 289 -25.20 4.30 -23.95
C GLU A 289 -25.59 3.22 -24.96
N SER A 290 -24.78 2.16 -25.07
CA SER A 290 -25.13 0.97 -25.81
C SER A 290 -25.97 0.05 -24.92
N SER A 291 -27.23 -0.17 -25.28
CA SER A 291 -28.16 -1.14 -24.68
C SER A 291 -27.85 -2.57 -25.08
#